data_AF-A0AAN6TF22-F1
#
_entry.id   AF-A0AAN6TF22-F1
#
_cell.length_a   1.000
_cell.length_b   1.000
_cell.length_c   1.000
_cell.angle_alpha   90.00
_cell.angle_beta   90.00
_cell.angle_gamma   90.00
#
_symmetry.space_group_name_H-M   'P 1'
#
loop_
_entity.id
_entity.type
_entity.pdbx_description
1 polymer ?
#
loop_
_entity_poly.entity_id
_entity_poly.type
_entity_poly.pdbx_seq_one_letter_code
_entity_poly.pdbx_strand_id
1 'polypeptide(L)'
;MRLSEFCLAIAALLGTCKAAPAGPIRDSIPAPSNLIPGSIQIAEGVWYSNRTGNASVTDLGHELAAQISHCRVEDSTYENQGSGGSPYAKDCWVLHDNIVGDGDWTVTLLDQHQIAQHGSCAFGVTYWGNLGGEPYFLVGNDDVRRIVSRSIELFMFHGNGADRVGTKGRMYCRPGDRPVEWGLYWNPGFSG
;
A
#
# COMPACT_ATOMS: atom_id res chain seq x y z
N MET A 1 29.63 1.74 6.28
CA MET A 1 29.55 2.27 7.66
C MET A 1 28.40 1.54 8.34
N ARG A 2 28.67 0.90 9.49
CA ARG A 2 27.94 -0.24 10.05
C ARG A 2 26.66 0.18 10.79
N LEU A 3 25.52 -0.45 10.48
CA LEU A 3 24.21 -0.24 11.15
C LEU A 3 24.02 -1.15 12.39
N SER A 4 25.08 -1.47 13.12
CA SER A 4 25.01 -2.33 14.32
C SER A 4 25.00 -1.56 15.65
N GLU A 5 24.88 -0.24 15.66
CA GLU A 5 25.06 0.57 16.88
C GLU A 5 23.87 1.46 17.28
N PHE A 6 22.66 1.24 16.76
CA PHE A 6 21.46 1.96 17.23
C PHE A 6 20.59 1.17 18.22
N CYS A 7 21.12 0.10 18.83
CA CYS A 7 20.45 -0.62 19.93
C CYS A 7 20.94 -0.21 21.34
N LEU A 8 21.53 0.99 21.48
CA LEU A 8 22.03 1.47 22.78
C LEU A 8 21.52 2.89 23.10
N ALA A 9 20.21 2.97 23.34
CA ALA A 9 19.51 3.96 24.17
C ALA A 9 18.02 3.85 23.78
N ILE A 10 17.18 3.04 24.43
CA ILE A 10 16.72 3.14 25.81
C ILE A 10 16.17 1.75 26.14
N ALA A 11 16.90 0.98 26.94
CA ALA A 11 16.43 -0.28 27.49
C ALA A 11 16.26 -0.10 29.00
N ALA A 12 15.11 0.44 29.42
CA ALA A 12 14.65 0.29 30.77
C ALA A 12 13.12 0.28 30.77
N LEU A 13 12.58 -0.88 31.16
CA LEU A 13 11.18 -1.19 31.49
C LEU A 13 10.29 -1.73 30.35
N LEU A 14 10.11 -3.05 30.45
CA LEU A 14 9.01 -3.90 29.97
C LEU A 14 9.05 -4.37 28.51
N GLY A 15 9.39 -5.65 28.34
CA GLY A 15 9.08 -6.45 27.16
C GLY A 15 10.31 -6.87 26.38
N THR A 16 10.59 -8.17 26.34
CA THR A 16 11.59 -8.73 25.42
C THR A 16 11.16 -8.40 23.99
N CYS A 17 11.90 -7.55 23.28
CA CYS A 17 11.82 -7.48 21.82
C CYS A 17 12.23 -8.84 21.27
N LYS A 18 11.25 -9.70 20.96
CA LYS A 18 11.52 -10.93 20.24
C LYS A 18 11.82 -10.51 18.80
N ALA A 19 13.11 -10.48 18.45
CA ALA A 19 13.53 -10.29 17.07
C ALA A 19 12.78 -11.30 16.19
N ALA A 20 12.13 -10.82 15.14
CA ALA A 20 11.55 -11.68 14.13
C ALA A 20 12.67 -12.57 13.56
N PRO A 21 12.40 -13.86 13.27
CA PRO A 21 13.41 -14.73 12.67
C PRO A 21 13.84 -14.12 11.33
N ALA A 22 15.13 -13.81 11.22
CA ALA A 22 15.74 -13.39 9.97
C ALA A 22 15.60 -14.55 8.97
N GLY A 23 14.66 -14.40 8.03
CA GLY A 23 14.63 -15.23 6.83
C GLY A 23 15.94 -15.08 6.05
N PRO A 24 16.26 -15.99 5.12
CA PRO A 24 17.44 -15.87 4.30
C PRO A 24 17.45 -14.49 3.64
N ILE A 25 18.56 -13.76 3.81
CA ILE A 25 18.79 -12.45 3.23
C ILE A 25 18.75 -12.63 1.70
N ARG A 26 17.60 -12.36 1.08
CA ARG A 26 17.61 -11.93 -0.31
C ARG A 26 18.39 -10.62 -0.31
N ASP A 27 19.43 -10.56 -1.14
CA ASP A 27 20.20 -9.33 -1.33
C ASP A 27 19.22 -8.17 -1.45
N SER A 28 19.33 -7.19 -0.55
CA SER A 28 18.42 -6.06 -0.44
C SER A 28 18.16 -5.49 -1.84
N ILE A 29 16.92 -5.60 -2.33
CA ILE A 29 16.56 -5.08 -3.65
C ILE A 29 16.98 -3.59 -3.67
N PRO A 30 17.87 -3.18 -4.60
CA PRO A 30 18.37 -1.82 -4.61
C PRO A 30 17.20 -0.86 -4.79
N ALA A 31 17.24 0.22 -4.03
CA ALA A 31 16.22 1.25 -4.09
C ALA A 31 16.11 1.81 -5.52
N PRO A 32 14.90 1.98 -6.07
CA PRO A 32 14.73 2.55 -7.40
C PRO A 32 15.42 3.91 -7.53
N SER A 33 16.09 4.13 -8.67
CA SER A 33 16.91 5.33 -8.90
C SER A 33 16.12 6.64 -8.94
N ASN A 34 14.79 6.56 -9.04
CA ASN A 34 13.86 7.68 -9.11
C ASN A 34 13.09 7.93 -7.80
N LEU A 35 13.50 7.30 -6.68
CA LEU A 35 12.92 7.59 -5.38
C LEU A 35 13.10 9.07 -5.03
N ILE A 36 12.08 9.64 -4.40
CA ILE A 36 12.14 11.02 -3.92
C ILE A 36 13.11 11.05 -2.73
N PRO A 37 13.94 12.11 -2.60
CA PRO A 37 14.68 12.33 -1.37
C PRO A 37 13.73 12.33 -0.15
N GLY A 38 14.02 11.48 0.84
CA GLY A 38 13.21 11.32 2.04
C GLY A 38 12.17 10.18 1.98
N SER A 39 12.08 9.42 0.88
CA SER A 39 11.30 8.18 0.86
C SER A 39 11.81 7.19 1.92
N ILE A 40 10.89 6.55 2.63
CA ILE A 40 11.20 5.53 3.64
C ILE A 40 10.82 4.15 3.12
N GLN A 41 11.67 3.15 3.35
CA GLN A 41 11.33 1.76 3.05
C GLN A 41 10.39 1.23 4.14
N ILE A 42 9.16 0.87 3.76
CA ILE A 42 8.14 0.38 4.70
C ILE A 42 7.97 -1.15 4.64
N ALA A 43 8.47 -1.77 3.58
CA ALA A 43 8.59 -3.22 3.43
C ALA A 43 9.70 -3.54 2.40
N GLU A 44 10.14 -4.79 2.34
CA GLU A 44 11.06 -5.24 1.27
C GLU A 44 10.43 -4.93 -0.10
N GLY A 45 11.15 -4.16 -0.94
CA GLY A 45 10.64 -3.75 -2.25
C GLY A 45 9.56 -2.65 -2.26
N VAL A 46 9.24 -2.04 -1.12
CA VAL A 46 8.21 -0.99 -1.00
C VAL A 46 8.75 0.25 -0.29
N TRP A 47 8.67 1.40 -0.95
CA TRP A 47 9.02 2.69 -0.39
C TRP A 47 7.81 3.63 -0.39
N TYR A 48 7.58 4.30 0.73
CA TYR A 48 6.57 5.37 0.83
C TYR A 48 7.26 6.73 0.77
N SER A 49 6.70 7.64 -0.03
CA SER A 49 7.21 9.01 -0.16
C SER A 49 6.12 10.00 0.22
N ASN A 50 6.39 10.82 1.24
CA ASN A 50 5.51 11.93 1.59
C ASN A 50 5.79 13.12 0.66
N ARG A 51 4.75 13.66 0.04
CA ARG A 51 4.77 14.66 -1.03
C ARG A 51 4.31 16.05 -0.56
N THR A 52 4.02 16.23 0.73
CA THR A 52 3.50 17.49 1.32
C THR A 52 4.38 18.72 1.11
N GLY A 53 5.64 18.56 0.68
CA GLY A 53 6.56 19.65 0.38
C GLY A 53 6.67 20.07 -1.09
N ASN A 54 6.00 19.41 -2.04
CA ASN A 54 6.15 19.68 -3.49
C ASN A 54 4.87 20.16 -4.18
N ALA A 55 3.84 20.51 -3.41
CA ALA A 55 2.64 21.15 -3.93
C ALA A 55 2.96 22.60 -4.31
N SER A 56 3.18 22.86 -5.61
CA SER A 56 3.16 24.21 -6.16
C SER A 56 1.74 24.76 -6.00
N VAL A 57 1.55 25.61 -4.99
CA VAL A 57 0.28 26.30 -4.70
C VAL A 57 -0.01 27.30 -5.81
N THR A 58 -0.62 26.83 -6.89
CA THR A 58 -1.23 27.69 -7.92
C THR A 58 -2.46 26.99 -8.50
N ASP A 59 -3.55 26.86 -7.73
CA ASP A 59 -4.86 27.37 -8.13
C ASP A 59 -5.90 27.15 -7.03
N LEU A 60 -6.89 28.03 -7.01
CA LEU A 60 -7.91 28.16 -5.98
C LEU A 60 -8.73 26.88 -5.73
N GLY A 61 -8.84 26.50 -4.45
CA GLY A 61 -10.02 25.82 -3.93
C GLY A 61 -9.98 24.29 -3.85
N HIS A 62 -9.05 23.73 -3.08
CA HIS A 62 -9.36 22.83 -1.96
C HIS A 62 -8.05 22.39 -1.32
N GLU A 63 -7.85 22.80 -0.08
CA GLU A 63 -6.90 22.23 0.85
C GLU A 63 -7.43 20.84 1.28
N LEU A 64 -7.40 19.91 0.33
CA LEU A 64 -7.57 18.48 0.50
C LEU A 64 -6.21 17.89 0.18
N ALA A 65 -5.69 17.00 1.03
CA ALA A 65 -4.47 16.24 0.78
C ALA A 65 -4.29 15.97 -0.72
N ALA A 66 -3.16 16.38 -1.30
CA ALA A 66 -2.86 16.26 -2.71
C ALA A 66 -3.23 14.84 -3.16
N GLN A 67 -4.27 14.76 -3.99
CA GLN A 67 -4.73 13.51 -4.59
C GLN A 67 -3.68 13.13 -5.63
N ILE A 68 -2.78 12.24 -5.24
CA ILE A 68 -1.76 11.67 -6.12
C ILE A 68 -2.34 10.38 -6.68
N SER A 69 -2.41 10.33 -8.00
CA SER A 69 -2.79 9.14 -8.75
C SER A 69 -1.70 8.84 -9.76
N HIS A 70 -1.26 7.58 -9.76
CA HIS A 70 -0.30 7.03 -10.73
C HIS A 70 -0.93 5.94 -11.58
N CYS A 71 -2.15 5.51 -11.24
CA CYS A 71 -2.85 4.43 -11.90
C CYS A 71 -4.16 4.89 -12.53
N ARG A 72 -4.53 4.30 -13.66
CA ARG A 72 -5.85 4.51 -14.28
C ARG A 72 -6.92 3.70 -13.55
N VAL A 73 -7.40 4.21 -12.41
CA VAL A 73 -8.42 3.54 -11.59
C VAL A 73 -9.77 3.50 -12.31
N GLU A 74 -10.05 4.46 -13.18
CA GLU A 74 -11.24 4.46 -14.05
C GLU A 74 -11.30 3.25 -15.00
N ASP A 75 -10.15 2.70 -15.37
CA ASP A 75 -10.03 1.49 -16.19
C ASP A 75 -9.90 0.22 -15.34
N SER A 76 -9.99 0.34 -14.01
CA SER A 76 -9.77 -0.79 -13.12
C SER A 76 -10.88 -1.83 -13.24
N THR A 77 -10.51 -3.11 -13.29
CA THR A 77 -11.47 -4.20 -13.14
C THR A 77 -11.79 -4.44 -11.66
N TYR A 78 -12.95 -5.04 -11.37
CA TYR A 78 -13.39 -5.35 -10.02
C TYR A 78 -14.01 -6.75 -10.01
N GLU A 79 -13.38 -7.68 -9.31
CA GLU A 79 -13.82 -9.07 -9.15
C GLU A 79 -14.17 -9.33 -7.68
N ASN A 80 -15.37 -9.85 -7.44
CA ASN A 80 -15.81 -10.23 -6.10
C ASN A 80 -15.04 -11.47 -5.62
N GLN A 81 -14.38 -11.35 -4.48
CA GLN A 81 -13.67 -12.42 -3.76
C GLN A 81 -14.22 -12.57 -2.32
N GLY A 82 -15.45 -12.12 -2.10
CA GLY A 82 -16.13 -12.13 -0.82
C GLY A 82 -16.32 -13.56 -0.28
N SER A 83 -15.92 -13.76 0.97
CA SER A 83 -16.10 -15.01 1.70
C SER A 83 -16.26 -14.74 3.19
N GLY A 84 -16.63 -15.76 3.97
CA GLY A 84 -16.70 -15.63 5.43
C GLY A 84 -15.38 -15.19 6.09
N GLY A 85 -14.24 -15.33 5.40
CA GLY A 85 -12.92 -14.88 5.82
C GLY A 85 -12.49 -13.51 5.30
N SER A 86 -13.36 -12.78 4.58
CA SER A 86 -13.07 -11.44 4.08
C SER A 86 -12.96 -10.38 5.20
N PRO A 87 -12.16 -9.31 5.02
CA PRO A 87 -12.02 -8.23 5.99
C PRO A 87 -13.35 -7.54 6.29
N TYR A 88 -13.42 -6.93 7.46
CA TYR A 88 -14.57 -6.13 7.85
C TYR A 88 -14.63 -4.86 6.99
N ALA A 89 -15.80 -4.58 6.41
CA ALA A 89 -16.00 -3.38 5.58
C ALA A 89 -15.71 -2.09 6.36
N LYS A 90 -16.01 -2.07 7.66
CA LYS A 90 -15.68 -0.97 8.57
C LYS A 90 -14.18 -0.69 8.64
N ASP A 91 -13.35 -1.72 8.73
CA ASP A 91 -11.90 -1.56 8.79
C ASP A 91 -11.36 -1.00 7.47
N CYS A 92 -11.96 -1.40 6.34
CA CYS A 92 -11.61 -0.87 5.03
C CYS A 92 -12.02 0.60 4.85
N TRP A 93 -13.13 1.06 5.43
CA TRP A 93 -13.44 2.49 5.47
C TRP A 93 -12.40 3.27 6.28
N VAL A 94 -11.99 2.76 7.44
CA VAL A 94 -10.95 3.42 8.23
C VAL A 94 -9.59 3.41 7.51
N LEU A 95 -9.26 2.34 6.77
CA LEU A 95 -8.10 2.34 5.86
C LEU A 95 -8.18 3.47 4.84
N HIS A 96 -9.32 3.59 4.14
CA HIS A 96 -9.57 4.66 3.18
C HIS A 96 -9.38 6.05 3.81
N ASP A 97 -9.91 6.24 5.02
CA ASP A 97 -9.87 7.53 5.72
C ASP A 97 -8.50 7.85 6.31
N ASN A 98 -7.69 6.83 6.65
CA ASN A 98 -6.33 7.01 7.16
C ASN A 98 -5.32 7.30 6.06
N ILE A 99 -5.62 6.96 4.81
CA ILE A 99 -4.84 7.34 3.64
C ILE A 99 -5.18 8.80 3.30
N VAL A 100 -4.93 9.70 4.27
CA VAL A 100 -5.05 11.15 4.13
C VAL A 100 -3.65 11.75 4.17
N GLY A 101 -3.32 12.56 3.17
CA GLY A 101 -2.01 13.18 3.01
C GLY A 101 -1.41 12.92 1.64
N ASP A 102 -0.40 13.70 1.29
CA ASP A 102 0.24 13.69 -0.01
C ASP A 102 1.27 12.57 -0.03
N GLY A 103 1.05 11.48 -0.77
CA GLY A 103 2.08 10.46 -0.87
C GLY A 103 1.80 9.36 -1.87
N ASP A 104 2.87 8.63 -2.19
CA ASP A 104 2.84 7.50 -3.10
C ASP A 104 3.78 6.38 -2.62
N TRP A 105 3.45 5.18 -3.09
CA TRP A 105 4.26 3.99 -2.94
C TRP A 105 5.02 3.72 -4.23
N THR A 106 6.32 3.49 -4.10
CA THR A 106 7.15 2.87 -5.15
C THR A 106 7.29 1.39 -4.81
N VAL A 107 6.91 0.52 -5.74
CA VAL A 107 6.77 -0.93 -5.51
C VAL A 107 7.54 -1.72 -6.58
N THR A 108 8.36 -2.68 -6.17
CA THR A 108 9.10 -3.55 -7.09
C THR A 108 8.22 -4.61 -7.75
N LEU A 109 8.70 -5.21 -8.86
CA LEU A 109 7.88 -6.07 -9.72
C LEU A 109 7.79 -7.56 -9.30
N LEU A 110 8.53 -8.02 -8.30
CA LEU A 110 8.81 -9.46 -8.15
C LEU A 110 7.80 -10.23 -7.29
N ASP A 111 7.24 -9.59 -6.27
CA ASP A 111 6.40 -10.25 -5.28
C ASP A 111 5.09 -9.47 -5.05
N GLN A 112 4.13 -10.09 -4.38
CA GLN A 112 2.97 -9.37 -3.88
C GLN A 112 3.40 -8.52 -2.69
N HIS A 113 3.03 -7.24 -2.74
CA HIS A 113 3.39 -6.27 -1.72
C HIS A 113 2.14 -5.73 -1.06
N GLN A 114 2.05 -5.86 0.26
CA GLN A 114 1.09 -5.10 1.04
C GLN A 114 1.59 -3.67 1.22
N ILE A 115 0.78 -2.68 0.82
CA ILE A 115 1.18 -1.27 0.86
C ILE A 115 0.39 -0.45 1.87
N ALA A 116 -0.78 -0.92 2.27
CA ALA A 116 -1.59 -0.27 3.30
C ALA A 116 -2.44 -1.29 4.08
N GLN A 117 -2.68 -1.02 5.36
CA GLN A 117 -3.56 -1.84 6.19
C GLN A 117 -4.17 -1.02 7.34
N HIS A 118 -5.40 -1.37 7.70
CA HIS A 118 -6.01 -1.00 8.97
C HIS A 118 -6.90 -2.14 9.46
N GLY A 119 -6.78 -2.49 10.75
CA GLY A 119 -7.55 -3.61 11.33
C GLY A 119 -7.35 -4.89 10.53
N SER A 120 -8.46 -5.52 10.13
CA SER A 120 -8.48 -6.71 9.27
C SER A 120 -8.23 -6.44 7.79
N CYS A 121 -8.33 -5.18 7.35
CA CYS A 121 -8.34 -4.82 5.94
C CYS A 121 -6.95 -4.46 5.43
N ALA A 122 -6.41 -5.28 4.53
CA ALA A 122 -5.16 -5.02 3.84
C ALA A 122 -5.37 -4.75 2.35
N PHE A 123 -4.59 -3.81 1.82
CA PHE A 123 -4.48 -3.52 0.41
C PHE A 123 -3.09 -3.92 -0.09
N GLY A 124 -3.07 -4.78 -1.11
CA GLY A 124 -1.83 -5.23 -1.71
C GLY A 124 -1.87 -5.15 -3.23
N VAL A 125 -0.66 -5.11 -3.80
CA VAL A 125 -0.42 -4.95 -5.23
C VAL A 125 0.65 -5.93 -5.69
N THR A 126 0.50 -6.42 -6.92
CA THR A 126 1.44 -7.34 -7.56
C THR A 126 1.57 -6.96 -9.02
N TYR A 127 2.79 -6.96 -9.55
CA TYR A 127 2.98 -6.79 -10.98
C TYR A 127 2.50 -8.04 -11.75
N TRP A 128 1.73 -7.84 -12.82
CA TRP A 128 1.15 -8.92 -13.64
C TRP A 128 1.68 -8.94 -15.08
N GLY A 129 2.81 -8.28 -15.36
CA GLY A 129 3.36 -8.17 -16.71
C GLY A 129 4.65 -8.94 -16.93
N ASN A 130 5.16 -8.86 -18.16
CA ASN A 130 6.50 -9.35 -18.49
C ASN A 130 7.56 -8.37 -17.95
N LEU A 131 8.61 -8.91 -17.32
CA LEU A 131 9.71 -8.09 -16.82
C LEU A 131 10.40 -7.35 -17.98
N GLY A 132 10.25 -6.02 -18.01
CA GLY A 132 10.83 -5.13 -19.01
C GLY A 132 10.66 -3.66 -18.65
N GLY A 133 11.69 -2.84 -18.91
CA GLY A 133 11.74 -1.43 -18.51
C GLY A 133 12.06 -1.24 -17.02
N GLU A 134 11.62 -0.12 -16.45
CA GLU A 134 11.78 0.24 -15.02
C GLU A 134 11.38 -0.89 -14.03
N PRO A 135 12.21 -1.23 -13.03
CA PRO A 135 11.99 -2.36 -12.13
C PRO A 135 10.97 -2.07 -11.00
N TYR A 136 10.06 -1.12 -11.21
CA TYR A 136 9.04 -0.70 -10.25
C TYR A 136 7.79 -0.16 -10.94
N PHE A 137 6.73 0.01 -10.16
CA PHE A 137 5.56 0.84 -10.45
C PHE A 137 5.23 1.75 -9.26
N LEU A 138 4.40 2.76 -9.51
CA LEU A 138 3.94 3.72 -8.53
C LEU A 138 2.45 3.51 -8.24
N VAL A 139 2.06 3.65 -6.98
CA VAL A 139 0.66 3.68 -6.55
C VAL A 139 0.47 4.94 -5.71
N GLY A 140 -0.51 5.76 -6.04
CA GLY A 140 -0.82 6.98 -5.29
C GLY A 140 -1.83 6.76 -4.18
N ASN A 141 -1.91 7.71 -3.24
CA ASN A 141 -2.93 7.74 -2.19
C ASN A 141 -4.37 7.73 -2.76
N ASP A 142 -4.63 8.51 -3.82
CA ASP A 142 -5.95 8.56 -4.45
C ASP A 142 -6.33 7.23 -5.11
N ASP A 143 -5.33 6.52 -5.66
CA ASP A 143 -5.55 5.22 -6.30
C ASP A 143 -6.11 4.20 -5.30
N VAL A 144 -5.46 4.07 -4.13
CA VAL A 144 -5.87 3.13 -3.08
C VAL A 144 -7.25 3.51 -2.53
N ARG A 145 -7.47 4.79 -2.24
CA ARG A 145 -8.74 5.27 -1.70
C ARG A 145 -9.91 4.93 -2.62
N ARG A 146 -9.79 5.28 -3.91
CA ARG A 146 -10.86 5.06 -4.89
C ARG A 146 -11.14 3.58 -5.10
N ILE A 147 -10.12 2.72 -5.11
CA ILE A 147 -10.33 1.28 -5.21
C ILE A 147 -11.03 0.71 -3.96
N VAL A 148 -10.63 1.16 -2.77
CA VAL A 148 -11.22 0.70 -1.51
C VAL A 148 -12.69 1.10 -1.41
N SER A 149 -13.02 2.38 -1.59
CA SER A 149 -14.41 2.84 -1.53
C SER A 149 -15.27 2.15 -2.60
N ARG A 150 -14.77 2.06 -3.84
CA ARG A 150 -15.48 1.38 -4.93
C ARG A 150 -15.69 -0.11 -4.68
N SER A 151 -14.71 -0.80 -4.10
CA SER A 151 -14.83 -2.21 -3.72
C SER A 151 -15.94 -2.43 -2.69
N ILE A 152 -16.04 -1.55 -1.69
CA ILE A 152 -17.08 -1.60 -0.67
C ILE A 152 -18.45 -1.35 -1.31
N GLU A 153 -18.60 -0.30 -2.12
CA GLU A 153 -19.84 0.02 -2.82
C GLU A 153 -20.37 -1.13 -3.69
N LEU A 154 -19.47 -1.84 -4.37
CA LEU A 154 -19.84 -2.91 -5.29
C LEU A 154 -20.14 -4.23 -4.60
N PHE A 155 -19.35 -4.60 -3.60
CA PHE A 155 -19.26 -5.99 -3.15
C PHE A 155 -19.34 -6.18 -1.64
N MET A 156 -19.68 -5.15 -0.87
CA MET A 156 -20.01 -5.33 0.55
C MET A 156 -21.17 -6.31 0.69
N PHE A 157 -21.02 -7.26 1.62
CA PHE A 157 -22.07 -8.20 1.96
C PHE A 157 -22.04 -8.49 3.46
N HIS A 158 -23.19 -8.91 4.00
CA HIS A 158 -23.28 -9.36 5.38
C HIS A 158 -22.90 -10.84 5.46
N GLY A 159 -21.90 -11.19 6.26
CA GLY A 159 -21.43 -12.57 6.42
C GLY A 159 -20.77 -12.80 7.78
N ASN A 160 -21.04 -13.96 8.39
CA ASN A 160 -20.52 -14.31 9.73
C ASN A 160 -20.78 -13.20 10.78
N GLY A 161 -21.98 -12.60 10.75
CA GLY A 161 -22.44 -11.61 11.72
C GLY A 161 -21.89 -10.19 11.56
N ALA A 162 -21.22 -9.87 10.45
CA ALA A 162 -20.69 -8.53 10.19
C ALA A 162 -20.66 -8.22 8.69
N ASP A 163 -20.55 -6.93 8.34
CA ASP A 163 -20.35 -6.50 6.96
C ASP A 163 -18.89 -6.72 6.54
N ARG A 164 -18.72 -7.34 5.38
CA ARG A 164 -17.44 -7.80 4.86
C ARG A 164 -17.31 -7.41 3.40
N VAL A 165 -16.06 -7.31 2.95
CA VAL A 165 -15.72 -7.03 1.55
C VAL A 165 -14.43 -7.76 1.22
N GLY A 166 -14.39 -8.45 0.08
CA GLY A 166 -13.16 -9.06 -0.42
C GLY A 166 -13.16 -8.92 -1.93
N THR A 167 -12.12 -8.31 -2.48
CA THR A 167 -12.10 -7.93 -3.89
C THR A 167 -10.70 -8.04 -4.45
N LYS A 168 -10.61 -8.21 -5.77
CA LYS A 168 -9.37 -8.03 -6.51
C LYS A 168 -9.66 -7.39 -7.85
N GLY A 169 -8.63 -6.94 -8.52
CA GLY A 169 -8.77 -6.37 -9.84
C GLY A 169 -7.42 -6.09 -10.48
N ARG A 170 -7.48 -5.41 -11.62
CA ARG A 170 -6.32 -4.98 -12.39
C ARG A 170 -6.45 -3.52 -12.72
N MET A 171 -5.34 -2.80 -12.63
CA MET A 171 -5.19 -1.42 -13.07
C MET A 171 -3.86 -1.24 -13.80
N TYR A 172 -3.71 -0.14 -14.52
CA TYR A 172 -2.47 0.20 -15.21
C TYR A 172 -1.81 1.39 -14.54
N CYS A 173 -0.57 1.21 -14.08
CA CYS A 173 0.15 2.18 -13.28
C CYS A 173 1.41 2.69 -13.97
N ARG A 174 1.81 3.91 -13.64
CA ARG A 174 3.08 4.46 -14.08
C ARG A 174 4.27 3.76 -13.40
N PRO A 175 5.46 3.79 -14.02
CA PRO A 175 5.72 4.29 -15.38
C PRO A 175 5.33 3.27 -16.47
N GLY A 176 4.93 3.75 -17.65
CA GLY A 176 4.76 2.90 -18.83
C GLY A 176 3.60 1.91 -18.77
N ASP A 177 2.48 2.28 -18.13
CA ASP A 177 1.24 1.49 -18.08
C ASP A 177 1.47 0.05 -17.65
N ARG A 178 2.17 -0.12 -16.53
CA ARG A 178 2.42 -1.42 -15.92
C ARG A 178 1.10 -2.06 -15.48
N PRO A 179 0.78 -3.29 -15.92
CA PRO A 179 -0.36 -4.02 -15.38
C PRO A 179 -0.07 -4.41 -13.92
N VAL A 180 -0.90 -3.92 -13.03
CA VAL A 180 -0.84 -4.18 -11.59
C VAL A 180 -2.13 -4.88 -11.19
N GLU A 181 -2.00 -6.08 -10.64
CA GLU A 181 -3.07 -6.71 -9.89
C GLU A 181 -3.12 -6.11 -8.48
N TRP A 182 -4.32 -5.85 -8.00
CA TRP A 182 -4.55 -5.36 -6.64
C TRP A 182 -5.56 -6.25 -5.92
N GLY A 183 -5.53 -6.24 -4.59
CA GLY A 183 -6.44 -7.01 -3.77
C GLY A 183 -6.77 -6.32 -2.44
N LEU A 184 -8.04 -6.45 -2.03
CA LEU A 184 -8.54 -6.13 -0.70
C LEU A 184 -8.80 -7.44 0.04
N TYR A 185 -7.97 -7.76 1.02
CA TYR A 185 -7.95 -9.08 1.66
C TYR A 185 -7.77 -9.00 3.18
N TRP A 186 -8.02 -10.13 3.83
CA TRP A 186 -7.90 -10.25 5.28
C TRP A 186 -6.42 -10.40 5.66
N ASN A 187 -5.91 -9.46 6.43
CA ASN A 187 -4.66 -9.63 7.16
C ASN A 187 -4.83 -9.01 8.56
N PRO A 188 -4.72 -9.78 9.65
CA PRO A 188 -4.87 -9.24 11.00
C PRO A 188 -3.55 -8.68 11.57
N GLY A 189 -2.44 -8.69 10.81
CA GLY A 189 -1.09 -8.64 11.36
C GLY A 189 -0.18 -7.45 11.02
N PHE A 190 -0.66 -6.36 10.42
CA PHE A 190 0.17 -5.16 10.20
C PHE A 190 -0.21 -4.06 11.19
N SER A 191 0.33 -4.16 12.40
CA SER A 191 0.54 -2.98 13.24
C SER A 191 1.91 -2.44 12.86
N GLY A 192 1.92 -1.42 12.00
CA GLY A 192 3.12 -0.62 11.73
C GLY A 192 3.65 0.05 12.99
#